data_AF-A0AAE5VVY9-F1
#
_entry.id   AF-A0AAE5VVY9-F1
#
_cell.length_a   1.000
_cell.length_b   1.000
_cell.length_c   1.000
_cell.angle_alpha   90.00
_cell.angle_beta   90.00
_cell.angle_gamma   90.00
#
_symmetry.space_group_name_H-M   'P 1'
#
loop_
_entity.id
_entity.type
_entity.pdbx_description
1 polymer ?
#
loop_
_entity_poly.entity_id
_entity_poly.type
_entity_poly.pdbx_seq_one_letter_code
_entity_poly.pdbx_strand_id
1 'polypeptide(L)'
;MSNHTAMHSASQNAEITKRVDMLYGEACRQFPTYETMVFEHFCSQMIETFGDDELALEAADAFTYARLDYDYLSPSEIKAAREVNRSHGICSHGLTEDTCPCGCFEFTGPEVYEHYGPEDCDLTDAEVFEISDPALAMSDEEWELMNEQWRQQEMVYASKPIRNLLKALWIKALELSTIRRR
;
A
#
# COMPACT_ATOMS: atom_id res chain seq x y z
N MET A 1 -16.70 18.32 -43.12
CA MET A 1 -15.88 18.79 -41.97
C MET A 1 -15.96 17.81 -40.79
N SER A 2 -15.94 16.49 -41.02
CA SER A 2 -16.29 15.50 -39.98
C SER A 2 -15.10 14.80 -39.31
N ASN A 3 -13.89 14.90 -39.88
CA ASN A 3 -12.74 14.15 -39.38
C ASN A 3 -12.08 14.81 -38.16
N HIS A 4 -12.17 16.13 -38.02
CA HIS A 4 -11.56 16.84 -36.89
C HIS A 4 -12.29 16.56 -35.57
N THR A 5 -13.62 16.54 -35.57
CA THR A 5 -14.41 16.29 -34.35
C THR A 5 -14.17 14.88 -33.80
N ALA A 6 -14.16 13.87 -34.67
CA ALA A 6 -13.92 12.47 -34.26
C ALA A 6 -12.49 12.25 -33.71
N MET A 7 -11.48 12.91 -34.30
CA MET A 7 -10.11 12.82 -33.80
C MET A 7 -9.93 13.52 -32.45
N HIS A 8 -10.60 14.65 -32.22
CA HIS A 8 -10.58 15.33 -30.92
C HIS A 8 -11.24 14.49 -29.82
N SER A 9 -12.41 13.89 -30.08
CA SER A 9 -13.08 13.02 -29.11
C SER A 9 -12.28 11.76 -28.79
N ALA A 10 -11.65 11.12 -29.80
CA ALA A 10 -10.80 9.95 -29.56
C ALA A 10 -9.56 10.28 -28.73
N SER A 11 -8.93 11.44 -28.98
CA SER A 11 -7.78 11.90 -28.20
C SER A 11 -8.15 12.22 -26.75
N GLN A 12 -9.31 12.84 -26.54
CA GLN A 12 -9.81 13.17 -25.20
C GLN A 12 -10.14 11.90 -24.40
N ASN A 13 -10.76 10.90 -25.04
CA ASN A 13 -11.02 9.61 -24.40
C ASN A 13 -9.73 8.89 -23.99
N ALA A 14 -8.70 8.90 -24.84
CA ALA A 14 -7.42 8.30 -24.49
C ALA A 14 -6.72 9.02 -23.32
N GLU A 15 -6.92 10.32 -23.18
CA GLU A 15 -6.40 11.09 -22.04
C GLU A 15 -7.17 10.76 -20.76
N ILE A 16 -8.50 10.65 -20.84
CA ILE A 16 -9.37 10.26 -19.73
C ILE A 16 -9.00 8.86 -19.22
N THR A 17 -8.92 7.86 -20.11
CA THR A 17 -8.57 6.48 -19.70
C THR A 17 -7.21 6.43 -19.03
N LYS A 18 -6.21 7.10 -19.62
CA LYS A 18 -4.86 7.19 -19.03
C LYS A 18 -4.88 7.82 -17.64
N ARG A 19 -5.74 8.82 -17.41
CA ARG A 19 -5.87 9.46 -16.10
C ARG A 19 -6.50 8.50 -15.09
N VAL A 20 -7.55 7.76 -15.47
CA VAL A 20 -8.17 6.73 -14.62
C VAL A 20 -7.15 5.64 -14.27
N ASP A 21 -6.40 5.12 -15.25
CA ASP A 21 -5.36 4.11 -15.03
C ASP A 21 -4.28 4.58 -14.05
N MET A 22 -3.92 5.86 -14.13
CA MET A 22 -2.94 6.47 -13.23
C MET A 22 -3.46 6.52 -11.79
N LEU A 23 -4.74 6.85 -11.57
CA LEU A 23 -5.35 6.84 -10.25
C LEU A 23 -5.37 5.44 -9.65
N TYR A 24 -5.73 4.42 -10.44
CA TYR A 24 -5.70 3.03 -9.98
C TYR A 24 -4.27 2.57 -9.66
N GLY A 25 -3.31 2.90 -10.53
CA GLY A 25 -1.89 2.61 -10.29
C GLY A 25 -1.34 3.32 -9.05
N GLU A 26 -1.82 4.51 -8.71
CA GLU A 26 -1.49 5.19 -7.45
C GLU A 26 -2.07 4.47 -6.24
N ALA A 27 -3.34 4.06 -6.29
CA ALA A 27 -3.96 3.29 -5.24
C ALA A 27 -3.21 1.98 -4.96
N CYS A 28 -2.79 1.26 -6.02
CA CYS A 28 -1.96 0.06 -5.90
C CYS A 28 -0.61 0.32 -5.21
N ARG A 29 0.02 1.48 -5.47
CA ARG A 29 1.28 1.85 -4.83
C ARG A 29 1.10 2.17 -3.34
N GLN A 30 -0.03 2.76 -2.98
CA GLN A 30 -0.29 3.17 -1.59
C GLN A 30 -0.76 2.02 -0.71
N PHE A 31 -1.55 1.08 -1.26
CA PHE A 31 -2.13 -0.03 -0.50
C PHE A 31 -1.75 -1.41 -1.10
N PRO A 32 -0.47 -1.78 -1.13
CA PRO A 32 -0.01 -2.95 -1.89
C PRO A 32 -0.49 -4.30 -1.36
N THR A 33 -1.04 -4.37 -0.14
CA THR A 33 -1.34 -5.61 0.56
C THR A 33 -2.81 -5.99 0.61
N TYR A 34 -3.73 -5.02 0.51
CA TYR A 34 -5.16 -5.24 0.70
C TYR A 34 -5.93 -4.69 -0.49
N GLU A 35 -6.46 -5.60 -1.30
CA GLU A 35 -7.21 -5.26 -2.52
C GLU A 35 -8.39 -4.33 -2.24
N THR A 36 -9.15 -4.56 -1.16
CA THR A 36 -10.24 -3.68 -0.75
C THR A 36 -9.79 -2.25 -0.47
N MET A 37 -8.57 -2.07 0.07
CA MET A 37 -8.03 -0.74 0.33
C MET A 37 -7.60 -0.03 -0.96
N VAL A 38 -7.01 -0.77 -1.91
CA VAL A 38 -6.74 -0.24 -3.26
C VAL A 38 -8.04 0.22 -3.91
N PHE A 39 -9.04 -0.65 -3.89
CA PHE A 39 -10.31 -0.43 -4.55
C PHE A 39 -11.06 0.80 -3.99
N GLU A 40 -11.24 0.87 -2.66
CA GLU A 40 -11.97 1.98 -2.05
C GLU A 40 -11.21 3.30 -2.16
N HIS A 41 -9.88 3.26 -2.12
CA HIS A 41 -9.06 4.45 -2.33
C HIS A 41 -9.15 4.94 -3.78
N PHE A 42 -9.08 4.03 -4.76
CA PHE A 42 -9.32 4.35 -6.16
C PHE A 42 -10.70 5.00 -6.37
N CYS A 43 -11.75 4.42 -5.79
CA CYS A 43 -13.10 4.99 -5.90
C CYS A 43 -13.20 6.40 -5.30
N SER A 44 -12.49 6.65 -4.19
CA SER A 44 -12.43 7.98 -3.58
C SER A 44 -11.71 8.98 -4.48
N GLN A 45 -10.56 8.60 -5.06
CA GLN A 45 -9.80 9.45 -5.96
C GLN A 45 -10.54 9.78 -7.27
N MET A 46 -11.39 8.86 -7.77
CA MET A 46 -12.25 9.14 -8.91
C MET A 46 -13.18 10.33 -8.62
N ILE A 47 -13.83 10.37 -7.45
CA ILE A 47 -14.70 11.48 -7.04
C ILE A 47 -13.89 12.77 -6.83
N GLU A 48 -12.73 12.69 -6.18
CA GLU A 48 -11.85 13.84 -5.97
C GLU A 48 -11.35 14.44 -7.30
N THR A 49 -11.15 13.60 -8.32
CA THR A 49 -10.57 14.00 -9.60
C THR A 49 -11.62 14.50 -10.60
N PHE A 50 -12.76 13.81 -10.70
CA PHE A 50 -13.77 14.04 -11.74
C PHE A 50 -15.06 14.67 -11.21
N GLY A 51 -15.20 14.83 -9.89
CA GLY A 51 -16.40 15.34 -9.25
C GLY A 51 -17.35 14.24 -8.79
N ASP A 52 -18.40 14.63 -8.06
CA ASP A 52 -19.42 13.73 -7.51
C ASP A 52 -20.62 13.50 -8.44
N ASP A 53 -20.78 14.33 -9.48
CA ASP A 53 -21.77 14.12 -10.53
C ASP A 53 -21.20 13.18 -11.62
N GLU A 54 -21.44 11.88 -11.45
CA GLU A 54 -21.00 10.85 -12.41
C GLU A 54 -21.61 11.00 -13.82
N LEU A 55 -22.67 11.80 -13.97
CA LEU A 55 -23.35 12.02 -15.25
C LEU A 55 -22.93 13.34 -15.92
N ALA A 56 -22.04 14.12 -15.29
CA ALA A 56 -21.49 15.32 -15.90
C ALA A 56 -20.76 14.98 -17.20
N LEU A 57 -20.92 15.80 -18.24
CA LEU A 57 -20.41 15.53 -19.59
C LEU A 57 -18.89 15.28 -19.60
N GLU A 58 -18.17 15.98 -18.73
CA GLU A 58 -16.71 15.93 -18.60
C GLU A 58 -16.22 14.73 -17.77
N ALA A 59 -17.12 14.04 -17.05
CA ALA A 59 -16.80 12.97 -16.11
C ALA A 59 -17.41 11.61 -16.49
N ALA A 60 -18.51 11.59 -17.24
CA ALA A 60 -19.27 10.39 -17.56
C ALA A 60 -18.44 9.31 -18.26
N ASP A 61 -17.55 9.70 -19.18
CA ASP A 61 -16.65 8.76 -19.87
C ASP A 61 -15.63 8.16 -18.89
N ALA A 62 -15.16 8.93 -17.91
CA ALA A 62 -14.22 8.45 -16.88
C ALA A 62 -14.89 7.43 -15.95
N PHE A 63 -16.09 7.72 -15.45
CA PHE A 63 -16.84 6.80 -14.59
C PHE A 63 -17.32 5.57 -15.34
N THR A 64 -17.70 5.70 -16.61
CA THR A 64 -18.05 4.54 -17.45
C THR A 64 -16.86 3.61 -17.61
N TYR A 65 -15.69 4.14 -17.93
CA TYR A 65 -14.47 3.36 -18.04
C TYR A 65 -14.08 2.71 -16.69
N ALA A 66 -14.10 3.49 -15.61
CA ALA A 66 -13.79 2.99 -14.27
C ALA A 66 -14.72 1.86 -13.81
N ARG A 67 -16.02 1.94 -14.15
CA ARG A 67 -17.00 0.88 -13.84
C ARG A 67 -16.76 -0.39 -14.66
N LEU A 68 -16.33 -0.27 -15.91
CA LEU A 68 -16.15 -1.41 -16.82
C LEU A 68 -14.82 -2.15 -16.58
N ASP A 69 -13.75 -1.40 -16.31
CA ASP A 69 -12.39 -1.95 -16.27
C ASP A 69 -11.87 -2.15 -14.83
N TYR A 70 -12.45 -1.45 -13.84
CA TYR A 70 -11.98 -1.44 -12.45
C TYR A 70 -13.10 -1.64 -11.42
N ASP A 71 -14.30 -2.04 -11.86
CA ASP A 71 -15.47 -2.30 -11.01
C ASP A 71 -15.84 -1.13 -10.07
N TYR A 72 -15.57 0.11 -10.49
CA TYR A 72 -15.85 1.31 -9.69
C TYR A 72 -17.24 1.29 -9.06
N LEU A 73 -17.32 1.67 -7.78
CA LEU A 73 -18.55 1.84 -7.03
C LEU A 73 -18.68 3.28 -6.50
N SER A 74 -19.88 3.84 -6.61
CA SER A 74 -20.22 5.11 -5.98
C SER A 74 -20.11 5.04 -4.45
N PRO A 75 -19.98 6.17 -3.75
CA PRO A 75 -19.94 6.17 -2.28
C PRO A 75 -21.15 5.46 -1.62
N SER A 76 -22.32 5.54 -2.25
CA SER A 76 -23.53 4.86 -1.78
C SER A 76 -23.47 3.35 -1.96
N GLU A 77 -22.91 2.88 -3.07
CA GLU A 77 -22.72 1.45 -3.37
C GLU A 77 -21.62 0.85 -2.48
N ILE A 78 -20.52 1.55 -2.22
CA ILE A 78 -19.49 1.14 -1.26
C ILE A 78 -20.10 0.96 0.14
N LYS A 79 -20.93 1.91 0.58
CA LYS A 79 -21.60 1.80 1.88
C LYS A 79 -22.49 0.57 1.97
N ALA A 80 -23.25 0.28 0.90
CA ALA A 80 -24.09 -0.92 0.84
C ALA A 80 -23.25 -2.21 0.83
N ALA A 81 -22.18 -2.26 0.05
CA ALA A 81 -21.25 -3.39 -0.01
C ALA A 81 -20.59 -3.65 1.35
N ARG A 82 -20.17 -2.60 2.06
CA ARG A 82 -19.62 -2.70 3.42
C ARG A 82 -20.61 -3.27 4.42
N GLU A 83 -21.89 -2.92 4.33
CA GLU A 83 -22.91 -3.48 5.21
C GLU A 83 -23.12 -4.98 4.97
N VAL A 84 -23.16 -5.39 3.69
CA VAL A 84 -23.23 -6.82 3.33
C VAL A 84 -21.99 -7.56 3.82
N ASN A 85 -20.79 -7.01 3.60
CA ASN A 85 -19.53 -7.57 4.08
C ASN A 85 -19.53 -7.72 5.61
N ARG A 86 -19.98 -6.69 6.34
CA ARG A 86 -20.12 -6.75 7.80
C ARG A 86 -21.03 -7.89 8.23
N SER A 87 -22.17 -8.09 7.55
CA SER A 87 -23.08 -9.21 7.84
C SER A 87 -22.45 -10.59 7.60
N HIS A 88 -21.41 -10.65 6.78
CA HIS A 88 -20.60 -11.85 6.52
C HIS A 88 -19.33 -11.94 7.37
N GLY A 89 -19.15 -11.06 8.37
CA GLY A 89 -17.96 -11.05 9.22
C GLY A 89 -16.70 -10.52 8.53
N ILE A 90 -16.86 -9.65 7.53
CA ILE A 90 -15.76 -8.98 6.80
C ILE A 90 -15.73 -7.50 7.20
N CYS A 91 -14.58 -7.00 7.63
CA CYS A 91 -14.40 -5.62 8.03
C CYS A 91 -14.23 -4.67 6.83
N SER A 92 -14.11 -3.37 7.10
CA SER A 92 -13.87 -2.35 6.07
C SER A 92 -12.55 -2.52 5.31
N HIS A 93 -11.58 -3.26 5.87
CA HIS A 93 -10.33 -3.59 5.19
C HIS A 93 -10.45 -4.82 4.28
N GLY A 94 -11.63 -5.44 4.18
CA GLY A 94 -11.85 -6.66 3.40
C GLY A 94 -11.39 -7.95 4.07
N LEU A 95 -11.16 -7.92 5.40
CA LEU A 95 -10.59 -9.03 6.16
C LEU A 95 -11.58 -9.57 7.19
N THR A 96 -11.43 -10.84 7.55
CA THR A 96 -12.19 -11.49 8.63
C THR A 96 -11.53 -11.23 9.99
N GLU A 97 -12.20 -11.60 11.08
CA GLU A 97 -11.68 -11.52 12.45
C GLU A 97 -10.28 -12.14 12.58
N ASP A 98 -10.10 -13.37 12.09
CA ASP A 98 -8.84 -14.11 12.18
C ASP A 98 -7.70 -13.53 11.34
N THR A 99 -8.01 -12.65 10.39
CA THR A 99 -7.03 -12.15 9.40
C THR A 99 -6.81 -10.65 9.47
N CYS A 100 -7.62 -9.93 10.25
CA CYS A 100 -7.53 -8.48 10.36
C CYS A 100 -6.59 -8.08 11.52
N PRO A 101 -5.36 -7.59 11.24
CA PRO A 101 -4.43 -7.18 12.29
C PRO A 101 -4.85 -5.88 13.00
N CYS A 102 -5.89 -5.20 12.52
CA CYS A 102 -6.35 -3.92 13.04
C CYS A 102 -7.39 -4.06 14.18
N GLY A 103 -7.72 -5.28 14.62
CA GLY A 103 -8.67 -5.48 15.72
C GLY A 103 -10.10 -5.00 15.40
N CYS A 104 -10.51 -4.98 14.12
CA CYS A 104 -11.78 -4.39 13.70
C CYS A 104 -13.05 -5.03 14.31
N PHE A 105 -12.92 -6.17 14.97
CA PHE A 105 -14.02 -6.95 15.55
C PHE A 105 -14.03 -6.89 17.09
N GLU A 106 -13.00 -6.33 17.71
CA GLU A 106 -12.79 -6.35 19.16
C GLU A 106 -13.71 -5.36 19.91
N PHE A 107 -14.41 -4.45 19.21
CA PHE A 107 -15.16 -3.32 19.80
C PHE A 107 -16.67 -3.36 19.53
N THR A 108 -17.31 -4.53 19.60
CA THR A 108 -18.74 -4.68 19.21
C THR A 108 -19.75 -4.61 20.36
N GLY A 109 -19.36 -4.19 21.58
CA GLY A 109 -20.27 -4.03 22.72
C GLY A 109 -20.09 -2.69 23.47
N PRO A 110 -21.07 -2.25 24.28
CA PRO A 110 -20.80 -1.23 25.29
C PRO A 110 -19.73 -1.81 26.20
N GLU A 111 -18.56 -1.18 26.25
CA GLU A 111 -17.52 -1.54 27.21
C GLU A 111 -18.07 -1.31 28.62
N VAL A 112 -18.65 -2.36 29.21
CA VAL A 112 -18.47 -2.54 30.65
C VAL A 112 -17.03 -2.96 30.75
N TYR A 113 -16.16 -1.96 30.92
CA TYR A 113 -14.86 -2.18 31.49
C TYR A 113 -15.13 -2.72 32.91
N GLU A 114 -15.42 -4.02 33.02
CA GLU A 114 -15.22 -4.71 34.28
C GLU A 114 -13.73 -4.58 34.51
N HIS A 115 -13.39 -3.64 35.39
CA HIS A 115 -12.06 -3.42 35.89
C HIS A 115 -11.66 -4.69 36.66
N TYR A 116 -11.34 -5.76 35.95
CA TYR A 116 -10.49 -6.83 36.44
C TYR A 116 -9.03 -6.35 36.35
N GLY A 117 -8.78 -5.15 36.90
CA GLY A 117 -7.51 -4.91 37.55
C GLY A 117 -7.60 -5.58 38.93
N PRO A 118 -6.47 -5.99 39.53
CA PRO A 118 -6.50 -6.37 40.93
C PRO A 118 -7.08 -5.18 41.70
N GLU A 119 -8.21 -5.36 42.39
CA GLU A 119 -8.80 -4.29 43.21
C GLU A 119 -7.89 -3.86 44.38
N ASP A 120 -6.70 -4.44 44.51
CA ASP A 120 -5.69 -4.10 45.51
C ASP A 120 -4.31 -3.94 44.87
N CYS A 121 -4.15 -3.09 43.86
CA CYS A 121 -2.84 -2.50 43.58
C CYS A 121 -2.76 -1.17 44.32
N ASP A 122 -2.55 -1.23 45.64
CA ASP A 122 -2.08 -0.07 46.40
C ASP A 122 -0.83 0.46 45.69
N LEU A 123 -0.93 1.68 45.13
CA LEU A 123 0.20 2.43 44.57
C LEU A 123 1.09 2.94 45.70
N THR A 124 1.51 2.06 46.60
CA THR A 124 2.59 2.28 47.55
C THR A 124 3.70 1.31 47.21
N ASP A 125 4.43 1.72 46.18
CA ASP A 125 5.86 1.55 45.94
C ASP A 125 6.06 1.34 44.44
N ALA A 126 6.54 2.39 43.80
CA ALA A 126 6.96 2.37 42.41
C ALA A 126 8.17 1.45 42.26
N GLU A 127 7.95 0.14 42.21
CA GLU A 127 8.91 -0.79 41.64
C GLU A 127 8.74 -0.71 40.12
N VAL A 128 9.58 0.15 39.52
CA VAL A 128 9.95 0.05 38.11
C VAL A 128 10.28 -1.41 37.85
N PHE A 129 9.47 -2.10 37.03
CA PHE A 129 9.82 -3.42 36.54
C PHE A 129 10.99 -3.26 35.56
N GLU A 130 12.19 -3.09 36.11
CA GLU A 130 13.42 -3.27 35.36
C GLU A 130 13.38 -4.70 34.84
N ILE A 131 13.49 -4.86 33.52
CA ILE A 131 13.85 -6.13 32.92
C ILE A 131 15.30 -6.39 33.35
N SER A 132 15.50 -6.88 34.57
CA SER A 132 16.80 -7.19 35.17
C SER A 132 17.28 -8.57 34.74
N ASP A 133 17.10 -8.95 33.47
CA ASP A 133 17.90 -10.05 32.92
C ASP A 133 19.14 -9.45 32.25
N PRO A 134 20.29 -9.41 32.93
CA PRO A 134 21.54 -8.91 32.34
C PRO A 134 21.99 -9.75 31.14
N ALA A 135 21.41 -10.94 30.89
CA ALA A 135 21.66 -11.71 29.68
C ALA A 135 20.90 -11.19 28.45
N LEU A 136 19.88 -10.34 28.64
CA LEU A 136 19.12 -9.68 27.57
C LEU A 136 19.50 -8.21 27.40
N ALA A 137 20.31 -7.66 28.32
CA ALA A 137 20.87 -6.33 28.22
C ALA A 137 22.02 -6.33 27.20
N MET A 138 21.71 -5.96 25.96
CA MET A 138 22.72 -5.69 24.95
C MET A 138 23.50 -4.43 25.32
N SER A 139 24.82 -4.54 25.34
CA SER A 139 25.68 -3.38 25.59
C SER A 139 25.61 -2.37 24.45
N ASP A 140 25.88 -1.09 24.75
CA ASP A 140 25.95 -0.04 23.73
C ASP A 140 26.97 -0.39 22.63
N GLU A 141 28.06 -1.07 22.99
CA GLU A 141 29.10 -1.53 22.06
C GLU A 141 28.58 -2.62 21.11
N GLU A 142 27.79 -3.57 21.60
CA GLU A 142 27.17 -4.62 20.76
C GLU A 142 26.14 -4.04 19.81
N TRP A 143 25.38 -3.02 20.25
CA TRP A 143 24.42 -2.31 19.42
C TRP A 143 25.09 -1.52 18.30
N GLU A 144 26.16 -0.79 18.60
CA GLU A 144 26.94 -0.05 17.61
C GLU A 144 27.55 -0.98 16.56
N LEU A 145 28.08 -2.13 16.98
CA LEU A 145 28.67 -3.12 16.10
C LEU A 145 27.62 -3.73 15.15
N MET A 146 26.44 -4.06 15.67
CA MET A 146 25.33 -4.57 14.85
C MET A 146 24.84 -3.52 13.83
N ASN A 147 24.70 -2.26 14.25
CA ASN A 147 24.31 -1.17 13.35
C ASN A 147 25.35 -0.92 12.26
N GLU A 148 26.64 -0.97 12.60
CA GLU A 148 27.69 -0.83 11.59
C GLU A 148 27.70 -2.01 10.63
N GLN A 149 27.53 -3.24 11.11
CA GLN A 149 27.43 -4.43 10.26
C GLN A 149 26.25 -4.34 9.29
N TRP A 150 25.11 -3.83 9.76
CA TRP A 150 23.93 -3.61 8.93
C TRP A 150 24.20 -2.56 7.84
N ARG A 151 24.80 -1.41 8.18
CA ARG A 151 25.23 -0.39 7.20
C ARG A 151 26.16 -0.95 6.13
N GLN A 152 27.15 -1.76 6.53
CA GLN A 152 28.08 -2.38 5.60
C GLN A 152 27.38 -3.36 4.66
N GLN A 153 26.41 -4.14 5.16
CA GLN A 153 25.60 -5.03 4.33
C GLN A 153 24.76 -4.25 3.31
N GLU A 154 24.09 -3.16 3.72
CA GLU A 154 23.33 -2.31 2.80
C GLU A 154 24.20 -1.76 1.68
N MET A 155 25.41 -1.27 1.99
CA MET A 155 26.36 -0.79 0.98
C MET A 155 26.81 -1.91 0.03
N VAL A 156 27.01 -3.14 0.54
CA VAL A 156 27.34 -4.30 -0.29
C VAL A 156 26.17 -4.66 -1.21
N TYR A 157 24.94 -4.69 -0.70
CA TYR A 157 23.74 -4.95 -1.50
C TYR A 157 23.51 -3.88 -2.57
N ALA A 158 23.64 -2.60 -2.22
CA ALA A 158 23.51 -1.48 -3.15
C ALA A 158 24.60 -1.47 -4.23
N SER A 159 25.80 -1.98 -3.93
CA SER A 159 26.92 -2.03 -4.89
C SER A 159 26.94 -3.30 -5.78
N LYS A 160 26.16 -4.34 -5.47
CA LYS A 160 26.05 -5.58 -6.29
C LYS A 160 25.64 -5.31 -7.75
N PRO A 161 24.63 -4.49 -8.06
CA PRO A 161 24.23 -4.20 -9.45
C PRO A 161 25.36 -3.53 -10.24
N ILE A 162 26.05 -2.58 -9.62
CA ILE A 162 27.15 -1.82 -10.23
C ILE A 162 28.34 -2.75 -10.51
N ARG A 163 28.72 -3.60 -9.55
CA ARG A 163 29.79 -4.60 -9.77
C ARG A 163 29.44 -5.59 -10.87
N ASN A 164 28.19 -6.03 -10.94
CA ASN A 164 27.74 -6.97 -11.98
C ASN A 164 27.76 -6.32 -13.37
N LEU A 165 27.35 -5.05 -13.47
CA LEU A 165 27.38 -4.29 -14.72
C LEU A 165 28.82 -4.07 -15.20
N LEU A 166 29.72 -3.68 -14.30
CA LEU A 166 31.15 -3.51 -14.63
C LEU A 166 31.80 -4.83 -15.06
N LYS A 167 31.48 -5.95 -14.40
CA LYS A 167 31.96 -7.28 -14.81
C LYS A 167 31.46 -7.66 -16.20
N ALA A 168 30.18 -7.44 -16.50
CA ALA A 168 29.61 -7.73 -17.82
C ALA A 168 30.25 -6.90 -18.93
N LEU A 169 30.51 -5.61 -18.67
CA LEU A 169 31.22 -4.74 -19.61
C LEU A 169 32.66 -5.19 -19.85
N TRP A 170 33.37 -5.60 -18.79
CA TRP A 170 34.74 -6.10 -18.90
C TRP A 170 34.82 -7.40 -19.71
N ILE A 171 33.89 -8.34 -19.51
CA ILE A 171 33.79 -9.58 -20.30
C ILE A 171 33.55 -9.25 -21.79
N LYS A 172 32.60 -8.36 -22.09
CA LYS A 172 32.34 -7.93 -23.49
C LYS A 172 33.56 -7.25 -24.12
N ALA A 173 34.31 -6.45 -23.37
CA ALA A 173 35.52 -5.80 -23.87
C ALA A 173 36.62 -6.82 -24.20
N LEU A 174 36.76 -7.89 -23.40
CA LEU A 174 37.66 -9.01 -23.65
C LEU A 174 37.29 -9.80 -24.91
N GLU A 175 36.01 -10.12 -25.10
CA GLU A 175 35.50 -10.79 -26.30
C GLU A 175 35.74 -9.96 -27.57
N LEU A 176 35.49 -8.65 -27.53
CA LEU A 176 35.76 -7.76 -28.66
C LEU A 176 37.26 -7.64 -28.98
N SER A 177 38.12 -7.69 -27.95
CA SER A 177 39.57 -7.62 -28.12
C SER A 177 40.18 -8.90 -28.70
N THR A 178 39.56 -10.06 -28.44
CA THR A 178 40.00 -11.37 -28.95
C THR A 178 39.52 -11.62 -30.38
N ILE A 179 38.34 -11.11 -30.75
CA ILE A 179 37.84 -11.12 -32.15
C ILE A 179 38.72 -10.24 -33.05
N ARG A 180 39.20 -9.09 -32.56
CA ARG A 180 40.09 -8.18 -33.32
C ARG A 180 41.51 -8.70 -33.55
N ARG A 181 41.91 -9.79 -32.88
CA ARG A 181 43.26 -10.38 -32.98
C ARG A 181 43.32 -11.67 -33.82
N ARG A 182 42.20 -12.12 -34.39
CA ARG A 182 42.14 -13.19 -35.40
C ARG A 182 41.96 -12.58 -36.79
#